data_AF-A0AAN4PFT7-F1
#
_entry.id   AF-A0AAN4PFT7-F1
#
_cell.length_a   1.000
_cell.length_b   1.000
_cell.length_c   1.000
_cell.angle_alpha   90.00
_cell.angle_beta   90.00
_cell.angle_gamma   90.00
#
_symmetry.space_group_name_H-M   'P 1'
#
loop_
_entity.id
_entity.type
_entity.pdbx_description
1 polymer ?
#
loop_
_entity_poly.entity_id
_entity_poly.type
_entity_poly.pdbx_seq_one_letter_code
_entity_poly.pdbx_strand_id
1 'polypeptide(L)'
;MNRPTHIIDPDGEVVIILRNADSPFAEPDEDMVANIFSQPFPEKCNSVQDPTEKIETSMDHKANSIRTSKGGKKKKKGSSAVWTSFEPTSRPVEQSAPEPAEEIVPEPTEEWPAEEQPVEEQLAEEQLAEEQPVEGPIEIGLDSEQQDESCFRIQVSAKHLMLASSVFKKILTGGWKESVTYLQKGSVEIDTEGWDIEALLILLRAIHGQHYHIPRKLTLEMLAKVAVLTDYYECKEAMCIWTTIWIDALEEKIPSTYSRDLFLWLWISWFFQLPTQFKEATSTAMSQSNGRIHNGLGLPIPDKVMGKPRRTLNVLSL
;
A
#
# COMPACT_ATOMS: atom_id res chain seq x y z
N MET A 1 3.34 -11.18 24.15
CA MET A 1 3.07 -10.46 22.88
C MET A 1 1.57 -10.36 22.72
N ASN A 2 1.05 -9.18 22.38
CA ASN A 2 -0.39 -9.03 22.16
C ASN A 2 -0.78 -9.70 20.84
N ARG A 3 -1.98 -10.27 20.79
CA ARG A 3 -2.46 -11.08 19.65
C ARG A 3 -2.47 -10.23 18.35
N PRO A 4 -2.10 -10.80 17.19
CA PRO A 4 -2.28 -10.09 15.91
C PRO A 4 -3.75 -9.73 15.67
N THR A 5 -3.99 -8.48 15.30
CA THR A 5 -5.30 -8.00 14.78
C THR A 5 -5.54 -8.53 13.36
N HIS A 6 -4.47 -8.65 12.58
CA HIS A 6 -4.46 -9.10 11.21
C HIS A 6 -3.36 -10.14 11.03
N ILE A 7 -3.66 -11.22 10.31
CA ILE A 7 -2.70 -12.26 9.95
C ILE A 7 -2.68 -12.33 8.43
N ILE A 8 -1.55 -11.98 7.83
CA ILE A 8 -1.28 -12.18 6.41
C ILE A 8 -0.50 -13.49 6.24
N ASP A 9 0.51 -13.72 7.08
CA ASP A 9 1.27 -14.97 7.14
C ASP A 9 1.16 -15.59 8.55
N PRO A 10 0.49 -16.75 8.73
CA PRO A 10 0.36 -17.40 10.04
C PRO A 10 1.69 -17.88 10.64
N ASP A 11 2.64 -18.25 9.78
CA ASP A 11 4.00 -18.64 10.15
C ASP A 11 4.97 -17.42 10.11
N GLY A 12 4.42 -16.22 9.88
CA GLY A 12 5.15 -14.99 9.68
C GLY A 12 5.94 -14.54 10.91
N GLU A 13 7.24 -14.29 10.69
CA GLU A 13 8.22 -13.98 11.74
C GLU A 13 8.15 -12.52 12.25
N VAL A 14 7.39 -11.65 11.59
CA VAL A 14 7.36 -10.20 11.84
C VAL A 14 5.96 -9.74 12.20
N VAL A 15 5.85 -8.93 13.26
CA VAL A 15 4.62 -8.21 13.61
C VAL A 15 4.83 -6.72 13.36
N ILE A 16 4.18 -6.16 12.34
CA ILE A 16 4.13 -4.71 12.16
C ILE A 16 3.08 -4.16 13.15
N ILE A 17 3.43 -3.11 13.90
CA ILE A 17 2.54 -2.39 14.80
C ILE A 17 2.27 -1.03 14.18
N LEU A 18 1.06 -0.85 13.64
CA LEU A 18 0.61 0.44 13.10
C LEU A 18 -0.14 1.24 14.16
N ARG A 19 0.35 2.43 14.51
CA ARG A 19 -0.35 3.45 15.32
C ARG A 19 -0.93 4.55 14.42
N ASN A 20 -1.87 5.33 14.95
CA ASN A 20 -2.42 6.52 14.28
C ASN A 20 -2.95 6.24 12.85
N ALA A 21 -3.67 5.14 12.67
CA ALA A 21 -4.11 4.66 11.34
C ALA A 21 -5.13 5.59 10.65
N ASP A 22 -5.89 6.36 11.44
CA ASP A 22 -6.86 7.36 10.98
C ASP A 22 -6.23 8.75 10.74
N SER A 23 -4.92 8.82 10.57
CA SER A 23 -4.20 10.08 10.32
C SER A 23 -4.75 10.80 9.08
N PRO A 24 -4.99 12.13 9.14
CA PRO A 24 -5.35 12.91 7.97
C PRO A 24 -4.34 12.74 6.83
N PHE A 25 -4.85 12.66 5.60
CA PHE A 25 -4.04 12.43 4.40
C PHE A 25 -4.27 13.53 3.38
N ALA A 26 -3.19 14.14 2.88
CA ALA A 26 -3.23 15.21 1.89
C ALA A 26 -4.25 16.31 2.22
N GLU A 27 -4.17 16.87 3.44
CA GLU A 27 -5.08 17.91 3.89
C GLU A 27 -4.99 19.16 2.99
N PRO A 28 -6.12 19.79 2.60
CA PRO A 28 -6.11 21.02 1.82
C PRO A 28 -5.41 22.17 2.55
N ASP A 29 -4.72 23.04 1.80
CA ASP A 29 -4.18 24.28 2.35
C ASP A 29 -5.25 25.38 2.52
N GLU A 30 -4.92 26.44 3.27
CA GLU A 30 -5.81 27.59 3.53
C GLU A 30 -6.32 28.25 2.22
N ASP A 31 -5.49 28.27 1.17
CA ASP A 31 -5.84 28.82 -0.15
C ASP A 31 -6.87 27.92 -0.89
N MET A 32 -6.80 26.60 -0.72
CA MET A 32 -7.80 25.66 -1.24
C MET A 32 -9.14 25.80 -0.51
N VAL A 33 -9.16 25.85 0.82
CA VAL A 33 -10.43 25.97 1.56
C VAL A 33 -11.09 27.35 1.32
N ALA A 34 -10.30 28.42 1.25
CA ALA A 34 -10.81 29.75 0.88
C ALA A 34 -11.45 29.75 -0.51
N ASN A 35 -10.86 29.07 -1.50
CA ASN A 35 -11.46 28.89 -2.82
C ASN A 35 -12.76 28.07 -2.78
N ILE A 36 -12.83 26.99 -1.98
CA ILE A 36 -14.04 26.16 -1.83
C ILE A 36 -15.21 27.01 -1.29
N PHE A 37 -14.99 27.79 -0.23
CA PHE A 37 -16.03 28.66 0.34
C PHE A 37 -16.37 29.89 -0.52
N SER A 38 -15.55 30.21 -1.54
CA SER A 38 -15.77 31.35 -2.45
C SER A 38 -16.61 31.00 -3.69
N GLN A 39 -16.96 29.73 -3.93
CA GLN A 39 -17.82 29.37 -5.05
C GLN A 39 -19.29 29.67 -4.74
N PRO A 40 -20.02 30.43 -5.59
CA PRO A 40 -21.45 30.61 -5.43
C PRO A 40 -22.17 29.28 -5.66
N PHE A 41 -23.14 28.96 -4.79
CA PHE A 41 -24.02 27.81 -4.98
C PHE A 41 -24.69 27.86 -6.37
N PRO A 42 -24.77 26.73 -7.10
CA PRO A 42 -25.47 26.70 -8.38
C PRO A 42 -26.93 27.08 -8.20
N GLU A 43 -27.37 28.13 -8.89
CA GLU A 43 -28.73 28.65 -8.77
C GLU A 43 -29.75 27.56 -9.11
N LYS A 44 -30.78 27.40 -8.26
CA LYS A 44 -31.92 26.53 -8.57
C LYS A 44 -32.61 27.07 -9.81
N CYS A 45 -32.52 26.33 -10.91
CA CYS A 45 -33.21 26.66 -12.15
C CYS A 45 -34.73 26.50 -11.96
N ASN A 46 -35.39 27.59 -11.54
CA ASN A 46 -36.81 27.62 -11.25
C ASN A 46 -37.65 27.52 -12.54
N SER A 47 -37.92 26.30 -12.98
CA SER A 47 -38.86 26.00 -14.06
C SER A 47 -40.32 26.18 -13.62
N VAL A 48 -40.73 27.44 -13.44
CA VAL A 48 -42.16 27.78 -13.31
C VAL A 48 -42.76 27.83 -14.71
N GLN A 49 -43.71 26.93 -14.96
CA GLN A 49 -44.53 26.93 -16.18
C GLN A 49 -45.67 27.95 -16.03
N ASP A 50 -45.96 28.71 -17.08
CA ASP A 50 -47.19 29.49 -17.20
C ASP A 50 -47.86 29.18 -18.55
N PRO A 51 -49.06 28.56 -18.58
CA PRO A 51 -49.70 28.13 -19.81
C PRO A 51 -50.76 29.13 -20.29
N THR A 52 -50.62 29.66 -21.52
CA THR A 52 -51.77 30.22 -22.23
C THR A 52 -51.73 29.90 -23.73
N GLU A 53 -52.87 29.40 -24.18
CA GLU A 53 -53.32 29.04 -25.53
C GLU A 53 -52.66 29.77 -26.73
N LYS A 54 -52.39 28.99 -27.79
CA LYS A 54 -53.37 28.89 -28.89
C LYS A 54 -53.20 27.63 -29.75
N ILE A 55 -54.33 27.15 -30.25
CA ILE A 55 -54.47 26.02 -31.15
C ILE A 55 -54.52 26.54 -32.58
N GLU A 56 -53.74 25.96 -33.49
CA GLU A 56 -54.16 25.85 -34.88
C GLU A 56 -53.53 24.61 -35.54
N THR A 57 -54.23 24.03 -36.51
CA THR A 57 -53.99 22.68 -37.02
C THR A 57 -53.53 22.67 -38.47
N SER A 58 -52.51 21.88 -38.79
CA SER A 58 -52.40 21.26 -40.13
C SER A 58 -51.62 19.95 -40.08
N MET A 59 -52.13 18.96 -40.81
CA MET A 59 -51.37 17.75 -41.19
C MET A 59 -50.60 18.07 -42.48
N ASP A 60 -49.38 17.54 -42.66
CA ASP A 60 -49.20 16.49 -43.68
C ASP A 60 -47.77 15.92 -43.82
N HIS A 61 -47.71 14.78 -44.49
CA HIS A 61 -46.53 13.93 -44.69
C HIS A 61 -45.43 14.53 -45.58
N LYS A 62 -44.15 14.23 -45.24
CA LYS A 62 -43.33 13.39 -46.14
C LYS A 62 -42.09 12.76 -45.49
N ALA A 63 -41.89 11.47 -45.76
CA ALA A 63 -40.59 10.83 -45.64
C ALA A 63 -39.78 11.06 -46.92
N ASN A 64 -38.44 10.99 -46.84
CA ASN A 64 -37.61 10.74 -48.00
C ASN A 64 -36.31 10.01 -47.61
N SER A 65 -35.95 8.99 -48.38
CA SER A 65 -34.76 8.17 -48.17
C SER A 65 -34.07 7.93 -49.52
N ILE A 66 -32.78 8.30 -49.60
CA ILE A 66 -31.80 7.93 -50.64
C ILE A 66 -30.43 8.27 -50.02
N ARG A 67 -29.59 7.29 -49.66
CA ARG A 67 -28.77 6.36 -50.48
C ARG A 67 -27.45 6.96 -51.00
N THR A 68 -26.38 6.58 -50.30
CA THR A 68 -25.08 6.11 -50.83
C THR A 68 -24.24 6.97 -51.77
N SER A 69 -22.97 7.16 -51.39
CA SER A 69 -21.84 7.19 -52.32
C SER A 69 -20.66 6.35 -51.76
N LYS A 70 -19.84 5.78 -52.64
CA LYS A 70 -18.64 4.98 -52.31
C LYS A 70 -17.39 5.66 -52.89
N GLY A 71 -16.27 5.59 -52.17
CA GLY A 71 -14.93 5.93 -52.68
C GLY A 71 -14.15 6.85 -51.74
N GLY A 72 -12.86 6.61 -51.47
CA GLY A 72 -12.01 5.51 -51.92
C GLY A 72 -10.71 5.38 -51.09
N LYS A 73 -10.03 4.23 -51.19
CA LYS A 73 -8.79 3.93 -50.44
C LYS A 73 -7.57 4.67 -51.00
N LYS A 74 -6.64 5.10 -50.14
CA LYS A 74 -5.21 5.20 -50.47
C LYS A 74 -4.32 4.79 -49.28
N LYS A 75 -3.21 4.13 -49.57
CA LYS A 75 -2.25 3.53 -48.61
C LYS A 75 -1.00 4.40 -48.46
N LYS A 76 -0.43 4.43 -47.24
CA LYS A 76 0.98 4.18 -46.87
C LYS A 76 1.04 3.97 -45.35
N LYS A 77 1.65 2.88 -44.84
CA LYS A 77 3.06 2.76 -44.39
C LYS A 77 3.45 3.89 -43.42
N GLY A 78 3.76 3.66 -42.13
CA GLY A 78 3.64 2.45 -41.29
C GLY A 78 4.93 2.03 -40.59
N SER A 79 4.83 1.61 -39.33
CA SER A 79 5.84 0.88 -38.54
C SER A 79 5.11 0.09 -37.44
N SER A 80 5.52 -1.14 -37.17
CA SER A 80 4.98 -1.99 -36.10
C SER A 80 6.07 -2.97 -35.69
N ALA A 81 6.62 -2.79 -34.50
CA ALA A 81 7.67 -3.66 -33.98
C ALA A 81 7.06 -4.85 -33.23
N VAL A 82 7.45 -6.04 -33.69
CA VAL A 82 7.07 -7.36 -33.19
C VAL A 82 7.31 -7.52 -31.68
N TRP A 83 6.33 -8.08 -30.96
CA TRP A 83 6.59 -8.97 -29.83
C TRP A 83 5.91 -10.31 -30.14
N THR A 84 6.65 -11.41 -30.11
CA THR A 84 6.15 -12.75 -30.42
C THR A 84 5.47 -13.41 -29.22
N SER A 85 4.26 -13.93 -29.42
CA SER A 85 3.54 -14.75 -28.45
C SER A 85 4.15 -16.15 -28.33
N PHE A 86 4.13 -16.74 -27.13
CA PHE A 86 4.51 -18.13 -26.86
C PHE A 86 3.63 -18.74 -25.77
N GLU A 87 2.84 -19.75 -26.13
CA GLU A 87 2.26 -20.78 -25.25
C GLU A 87 1.60 -21.87 -26.13
N PRO A 88 1.31 -23.08 -25.62
CA PRO A 88 2.27 -24.11 -25.15
C PRO A 88 2.11 -25.42 -25.98
N THR A 89 2.69 -26.56 -25.52
CA THR A 89 2.02 -27.90 -25.43
C THR A 89 2.94 -29.14 -25.57
N SER A 90 2.84 -30.07 -24.60
CA SER A 90 3.11 -31.54 -24.63
C SER A 90 4.53 -32.14 -24.78
N ARG A 91 4.77 -33.23 -23.99
CA ARG A 91 5.67 -34.37 -24.28
C ARG A 91 4.83 -35.51 -24.93
N PRO A 92 5.39 -36.54 -25.61
CA PRO A 92 6.12 -37.67 -24.98
C PRO A 92 7.45 -37.97 -25.75
N VAL A 93 8.21 -39.08 -25.62
CA VAL A 93 8.02 -40.41 -24.99
C VAL A 93 9.29 -40.88 -24.24
N GLU A 94 9.05 -41.75 -23.27
CA GLU A 94 9.85 -42.67 -22.44
C GLU A 94 10.62 -43.79 -23.19
N GLN A 95 11.83 -44.18 -22.71
CA GLN A 95 12.25 -45.60 -22.63
C GLN A 95 13.49 -45.88 -21.74
N SER A 96 13.30 -46.81 -20.79
CA SER A 96 14.24 -47.75 -20.11
C SER A 96 15.64 -47.36 -19.63
N ALA A 97 15.90 -47.73 -18.35
CA ALA A 97 17.24 -47.95 -17.77
C ALA A 97 17.82 -49.35 -18.14
N PRO A 98 18.99 -49.74 -17.59
CA PRO A 98 18.92 -50.57 -16.38
C PRO A 98 19.92 -50.23 -15.24
N GLU A 99 19.54 -50.66 -14.05
CA GLU A 99 20.31 -50.79 -12.79
C GLU A 99 20.52 -52.31 -12.49
N PRO A 100 21.19 -52.72 -11.39
CA PRO A 100 22.31 -52.12 -10.64
C PRO A 100 23.45 -53.17 -10.43
N ALA A 101 24.32 -52.97 -9.44
CA ALA A 101 25.10 -54.03 -8.81
C ALA A 101 25.31 -53.77 -7.30
N GLU A 102 25.31 -54.83 -6.49
CA GLU A 102 25.60 -54.88 -5.04
C GLU A 102 27.14 -54.83 -4.81
N GLU A 103 27.79 -54.93 -3.65
CA GLU A 103 27.53 -55.35 -2.24
C GLU A 103 28.58 -54.57 -1.37
N ILE A 104 28.69 -54.52 -0.02
CA ILE A 104 28.18 -55.23 1.17
C ILE A 104 28.08 -54.20 2.33
N VAL A 105 27.30 -54.47 3.38
CA VAL A 105 27.42 -53.81 4.71
C VAL A 105 27.67 -54.85 5.80
N PRO A 106 28.56 -54.57 6.77
CA PRO A 106 28.34 -55.04 8.13
C PRO A 106 28.59 -53.95 9.20
N GLU A 107 27.58 -53.73 10.05
CA GLU A 107 27.76 -53.34 11.45
C GLU A 107 28.33 -54.55 12.23
N PRO A 108 28.89 -54.41 13.45
CA PRO A 108 28.03 -54.71 14.60
C PRO A 108 28.39 -54.05 15.96
N THR A 109 27.43 -54.18 16.88
CA THR A 109 27.54 -54.30 18.36
C THR A 109 27.70 -53.07 19.26
N GLU A 110 26.90 -53.10 20.32
CA GLU A 110 26.99 -52.31 21.55
C GLU A 110 28.14 -52.79 22.44
N GLU A 111 28.66 -51.93 23.33
CA GLU A 111 29.11 -52.37 24.66
C GLU A 111 29.11 -51.19 25.65
N TRP A 112 28.49 -51.37 26.82
CA TRP A 112 28.69 -50.53 28.02
C TRP A 112 29.43 -51.37 29.07
N PRO A 113 30.41 -50.77 29.74
CA PRO A 113 30.39 -50.70 31.21
C PRO A 113 30.78 -49.27 31.66
N ALA A 114 30.58 -48.80 32.89
CA ALA A 114 29.82 -49.14 34.08
C ALA A 114 30.25 -48.07 35.12
N GLU A 115 29.50 -47.96 36.22
CA GLU A 115 29.85 -47.52 37.59
C GLU A 115 31.30 -47.03 37.85
N GLU A 116 31.52 -45.93 38.59
CA GLU A 116 31.41 -45.90 40.07
C GLU A 116 30.71 -44.66 40.67
N GLN A 117 29.97 -44.88 41.77
CA GLN A 117 29.72 -43.92 42.86
C GLN A 117 30.60 -44.35 44.08
N PRO A 118 30.47 -43.86 45.34
CA PRO A 118 29.76 -42.69 45.89
C PRO A 118 30.59 -41.84 46.90
N VAL A 119 30.03 -40.70 47.33
CA VAL A 119 29.94 -40.20 48.74
C VAL A 119 28.69 -39.29 48.75
N GLU A 120 27.63 -39.45 49.57
CA GLU A 120 27.49 -39.09 51.01
C GLU A 120 28.10 -37.70 51.36
N GLU A 121 27.48 -36.83 52.17
CA GLU A 121 26.84 -37.01 53.49
C GLU A 121 25.76 -35.90 53.69
N GLN A 122 24.45 -36.22 53.76
CA GLN A 122 23.56 -36.38 54.95
C GLN A 122 23.04 -35.10 55.68
N LEU A 123 21.70 -35.07 55.89
CA LEU A 123 20.90 -34.46 57.00
C LEU A 123 21.00 -32.92 57.26
N ALA A 124 19.97 -32.22 57.77
CA ALA A 124 18.85 -32.62 58.63
C ALA A 124 17.51 -31.89 58.35
N GLU A 125 16.46 -32.22 59.11
CA GLU A 125 15.07 -31.72 59.01
C GLU A 125 14.75 -30.61 60.06
N GLU A 126 13.45 -30.40 60.35
CA GLU A 126 12.81 -29.51 61.36
C GLU A 126 12.57 -28.03 60.91
N GLN A 127 11.43 -27.37 61.19
CA GLN A 127 10.23 -27.72 62.00
C GLN A 127 8.96 -26.95 61.52
N LEU A 128 7.78 -27.17 62.15
CA LEU A 128 6.44 -26.71 61.71
C LEU A 128 5.59 -26.04 62.83
N ALA A 129 4.98 -24.88 62.57
CA ALA A 129 3.75 -24.28 63.17
C ALA A 129 3.38 -23.01 62.33
N GLU A 130 2.14 -22.61 61.97
CA GLU A 130 0.87 -22.37 62.72
C GLU A 130 0.95 -21.20 63.73
N GLU A 131 0.05 -20.18 63.76
CA GLU A 131 -1.28 -19.94 63.11
C GLU A 131 -1.43 -18.51 62.50
N GLN A 132 -2.64 -18.15 62.01
CA GLN A 132 -3.07 -16.79 61.52
C GLN A 132 -3.78 -15.98 62.65
N PRO A 133 -4.52 -14.85 62.43
CA PRO A 133 -4.62 -13.90 61.29
C PRO A 133 -4.53 -12.40 61.69
N VAL A 134 -4.59 -11.48 60.71
CA VAL A 134 -5.28 -10.16 60.83
C VAL A 134 -5.53 -9.53 59.44
N GLU A 135 -6.39 -8.51 59.39
CA GLU A 135 -7.03 -7.91 58.20
C GLU A 135 -6.08 -7.14 57.23
N GLY A 136 -6.61 -6.81 56.03
CA GLY A 136 -5.86 -6.22 54.90
C GLY A 136 -5.51 -4.71 55.02
N PRO A 137 -5.17 -4.04 53.90
CA PRO A 137 -6.01 -4.03 52.70
C PRO A 137 -5.48 -4.88 51.53
N ILE A 138 -6.36 -5.07 50.53
CA ILE A 138 -5.97 -5.55 49.21
C ILE A 138 -5.21 -4.43 48.50
N GLU A 139 -3.90 -4.58 48.31
CA GLU A 139 -3.22 -3.85 47.25
C GLU A 139 -3.76 -4.39 45.93
N ILE A 140 -4.63 -3.60 45.29
CA ILE A 140 -5.13 -3.87 43.96
C ILE A 140 -3.92 -4.00 43.06
N GLY A 141 -3.75 -5.19 42.46
CA GLY A 141 -2.76 -5.40 41.43
C GLY A 141 -3.01 -4.38 40.33
N LEU A 142 -2.17 -3.36 40.25
CA LEU A 142 -2.04 -2.53 39.07
C LEU A 142 -1.32 -3.36 38.01
N ASP A 143 -2.04 -4.37 37.52
CA ASP A 143 -2.00 -4.69 36.10
C ASP A 143 -2.21 -3.36 35.38
N SER A 144 -1.10 -2.78 34.94
CA SER A 144 -1.12 -1.65 34.04
C SER A 144 -1.63 -2.18 32.71
N GLU A 145 -2.96 -2.23 32.60
CA GLU A 145 -3.68 -2.05 31.35
C GLU A 145 -3.18 -0.74 30.74
N GLN A 146 -2.05 -0.83 30.04
CA GLN A 146 -1.59 0.17 29.10
C GLN A 146 -2.77 0.30 28.13
N GLN A 147 -3.52 1.38 28.25
CA GLN A 147 -4.68 1.63 27.40
C GLN A 147 -4.17 1.54 25.96
N ASP A 148 -4.60 0.48 25.26
CA ASP A 148 -4.03 0.10 23.98
C ASP A 148 -4.45 1.16 22.97
N GLU A 149 -3.57 2.16 22.77
CA GLU A 149 -3.65 3.12 21.67
C GLU A 149 -4.02 2.31 20.43
N SER A 150 -5.16 2.61 19.81
CA SER A 150 -5.83 1.67 18.90
C SER A 150 -4.95 1.29 17.71
N CYS A 151 -4.17 0.21 17.88
CA CYS A 151 -3.05 -0.13 17.03
C CYS A 151 -3.27 -1.46 16.32
N PHE A 152 -2.91 -1.50 15.05
CA PHE A 152 -3.07 -2.69 14.23
C PHE A 152 -1.77 -3.50 14.25
N ARG A 153 -1.82 -4.63 14.96
CA ARG A 153 -0.75 -5.64 14.97
C ARG A 153 -0.97 -6.59 13.78
N ILE A 154 -0.07 -6.57 12.80
CA ILE A 154 -0.19 -7.29 11.52
C ILE A 154 0.95 -8.31 11.39
N GLN A 155 0.62 -9.61 11.37
CA GLN A 155 1.61 -10.68 11.23
C GLN A 155 1.93 -10.99 9.76
N VAL A 156 3.22 -10.97 9.41
CA VAL A 156 3.79 -11.05 8.06
C VAL A 156 5.14 -11.78 8.08
N SER A 157 5.57 -12.37 6.97
CA SER A 157 6.87 -13.04 6.89
C SER A 157 8.01 -12.08 6.56
N ALA A 158 9.11 -12.21 7.32
CA ALA A 158 10.37 -11.52 7.06
C ALA A 158 10.86 -11.76 5.62
N LYS A 159 10.72 -12.99 5.10
CA LYS A 159 11.27 -13.38 3.79
C LYS A 159 10.57 -12.65 2.65
N HIS A 160 9.24 -12.55 2.69
CA HIS A 160 8.45 -11.81 1.71
C HIS A 160 8.78 -10.30 1.74
N LEU A 161 8.83 -9.71 2.95
CA LEU A 161 9.22 -8.30 3.12
C LEU A 161 10.63 -7.99 2.57
N MET A 162 11.64 -8.79 2.94
CA MET A 162 13.04 -8.59 2.51
C MET A 162 13.27 -8.83 1.01
N LEU A 163 12.42 -9.63 0.36
CA LEU A 163 12.50 -9.89 -1.07
C LEU A 163 11.90 -8.74 -1.89
N ALA A 164 10.75 -8.21 -1.45
CA ALA A 164 10.01 -7.19 -2.19
C ALA A 164 10.42 -5.74 -1.88
N SER A 165 11.06 -5.48 -0.73
CA SER A 165 11.37 -4.14 -0.24
C SER A 165 12.82 -3.99 0.17
N SER A 166 13.48 -3.02 -0.45
CA SER A 166 14.81 -2.55 -0.05
C SER A 166 14.82 -1.98 1.38
N VAL A 167 13.73 -1.33 1.81
CA VAL A 167 13.61 -0.76 3.17
C VAL A 167 13.39 -1.82 4.24
N PHE A 168 12.44 -2.74 4.08
CA PHE A 168 12.29 -3.83 5.06
C PHE A 168 13.53 -4.71 5.14
N LYS A 169 14.28 -4.89 4.04
CA LYS A 169 15.59 -5.54 4.07
C LYS A 169 16.61 -4.78 4.93
N LYS A 170 16.70 -3.45 4.80
CA LYS A 170 17.55 -2.61 5.68
C LYS A 170 17.14 -2.70 7.15
N ILE A 171 15.84 -2.80 7.45
CA ILE A 171 15.32 -2.94 8.82
C ILE A 171 15.66 -4.32 9.40
N LEU A 172 15.45 -5.40 8.64
CA LEU A 172 15.58 -6.78 9.13
C LEU A 172 17.01 -7.35 9.09
N THR A 173 17.91 -6.80 8.23
CA THR A 173 19.31 -7.25 8.14
C THR A 173 20.34 -6.14 8.35
N GLY A 174 19.93 -4.96 8.84
CA GLY A 174 20.81 -3.82 9.11
C GLY A 174 21.53 -3.89 10.47
N GLY A 175 21.96 -2.73 10.96
CA GLY A 175 22.51 -2.54 12.31
C GLY A 175 21.53 -1.95 13.31
N TRP A 176 20.22 -2.10 13.07
CA TRP A 176 19.16 -1.51 13.89
C TRP A 176 18.74 -2.46 15.05
N LYS A 177 17.92 -1.97 15.97
CA LYS A 177 17.43 -2.75 17.12
C LYS A 177 16.58 -3.94 16.64
N GLU A 178 15.87 -3.75 15.53
CA GLU A 178 14.94 -4.67 14.89
C GLU A 178 15.70 -5.86 14.29
N SER A 179 16.74 -5.61 13.47
CA SER A 179 17.57 -6.67 12.91
C SER A 179 18.32 -7.47 13.99
N VAL A 180 18.86 -6.80 15.02
CA VAL A 180 19.49 -7.49 16.16
C VAL A 180 18.50 -8.40 16.87
N THR A 181 17.26 -7.92 17.09
CA THR A 181 16.19 -8.72 17.72
C THR A 181 15.81 -9.92 16.85
N TYR A 182 15.60 -9.69 15.55
CA TYR A 182 15.24 -10.72 14.58
C TYR A 182 16.32 -11.82 14.48
N LEU A 183 17.59 -11.44 14.36
CA LEU A 183 18.72 -12.38 14.27
C LEU A 183 18.96 -13.17 15.56
N GLN A 184 18.57 -12.65 16.73
CA GLN A 184 18.70 -13.35 18.02
C GLN A 184 17.49 -14.24 18.36
N LYS A 185 16.27 -13.84 17.98
CA LYS A 185 15.02 -14.49 18.42
C LYS A 185 14.24 -15.19 17.30
N GLY A 186 14.68 -15.07 16.05
CA GLY A 186 13.94 -15.52 14.87
C GLY A 186 12.63 -14.76 14.62
N SER A 187 12.35 -13.69 15.38
CA SER A 187 11.10 -12.92 15.32
C SER A 187 11.29 -11.49 15.83
N VAL A 188 10.46 -10.55 15.37
CA VAL A 188 10.60 -9.12 15.69
C VAL A 188 9.28 -8.34 15.55
N GLU A 189 9.12 -7.28 16.34
CA GLU A 189 8.04 -6.30 16.19
C GLU A 189 8.60 -5.01 15.54
N ILE A 190 7.88 -4.42 14.57
CA ILE A 190 8.27 -3.18 13.87
C ILE A 190 7.16 -2.13 14.08
N ASP A 191 7.41 -1.13 14.92
CA ASP A 191 6.52 0.02 15.07
C ASP A 191 6.53 0.92 13.82
N THR A 192 5.36 1.42 13.44
CA THR A 192 5.16 2.41 12.37
C THR A 192 3.88 3.21 12.66
N GLU A 193 3.71 4.38 12.05
CA GLU A 193 2.59 5.28 12.37
C GLU A 193 2.11 6.09 11.16
N GLY A 194 0.86 6.57 11.22
CA GLY A 194 0.31 7.54 10.27
C GLY A 194 -0.12 6.96 8.91
N TRP A 195 0.03 5.65 8.70
CA TRP A 195 -0.43 4.99 7.49
C TRP A 195 -1.91 4.60 7.59
N ASP A 196 -2.65 4.80 6.50
CA ASP A 196 -3.97 4.18 6.31
C ASP A 196 -3.85 2.64 6.35
N ILE A 197 -4.63 2.01 7.22
CA ILE A 197 -4.58 0.56 7.47
C ILE A 197 -4.94 -0.26 6.22
N GLU A 198 -5.94 0.14 5.44
CA GLU A 198 -6.34 -0.58 4.22
C GLU A 198 -5.27 -0.42 3.13
N ALA A 199 -4.66 0.76 3.00
CA ALA A 199 -3.56 0.99 2.09
C ALA A 199 -2.32 0.13 2.44
N LEU A 200 -2.01 -0.01 3.74
CA LEU A 200 -0.92 -0.87 4.22
C LEU A 200 -1.25 -2.36 4.03
N LEU A 201 -2.48 -2.79 4.30
CA LEU A 201 -2.92 -4.17 4.05
C LEU A 201 -2.87 -4.52 2.56
N ILE A 202 -3.24 -3.59 1.66
CA ILE A 202 -3.11 -3.76 0.20
C ILE A 202 -1.63 -3.99 -0.18
N LEU A 203 -0.71 -3.16 0.33
CA LEU A 203 0.73 -3.29 0.08
C LEU A 203 1.27 -4.65 0.56
N LEU A 204 0.99 -5.00 1.82
CA LEU A 204 1.50 -6.23 2.43
C LEU A 204 0.91 -7.49 1.76
N ARG A 205 -0.38 -7.47 1.36
CA ARG A 205 -1.00 -8.56 0.59
C ARG A 205 -0.39 -8.71 -0.80
N ALA A 206 0.02 -7.61 -1.46
CA ALA A 206 0.73 -7.70 -2.74
C ALA A 206 2.11 -8.35 -2.57
N ILE A 207 2.86 -7.93 -1.55
CA ILE A 207 4.18 -8.49 -1.18
C ILE A 207 4.11 -9.99 -0.86
N HIS A 208 3.04 -10.46 -0.23
CA HIS A 208 2.81 -11.88 0.11
C HIS A 208 2.05 -12.67 -0.99
N GLY A 209 1.91 -12.12 -2.20
CA GLY A 209 1.25 -12.82 -3.32
C GLY A 209 -0.26 -13.07 -3.13
N GLN A 210 -0.90 -12.47 -2.13
CA GLN A 210 -2.32 -12.69 -1.77
C GLN A 210 -3.28 -11.94 -2.69
N HIS A 211 -3.07 -12.06 -3.98
CA HIS A 211 -3.71 -11.30 -5.06
C HIS A 211 -5.24 -11.46 -5.16
N TYR A 212 -5.83 -12.45 -4.48
CA TYR A 212 -7.29 -12.58 -4.35
C TYR A 212 -7.90 -11.54 -3.39
N HIS A 213 -7.15 -11.12 -2.36
CA HIS A 213 -7.61 -10.21 -1.31
C HIS A 213 -7.36 -8.72 -1.62
N ILE A 214 -6.97 -8.39 -2.86
CA ILE A 214 -6.60 -7.03 -3.26
C ILE A 214 -7.71 -6.46 -4.18
N PRO A 215 -8.28 -5.28 -3.86
CA PRO A 215 -9.34 -4.68 -4.68
C PRO A 215 -8.91 -4.45 -6.14
N ARG A 216 -9.81 -4.70 -7.08
CA ARG A 216 -9.59 -4.43 -8.52
C ARG A 216 -9.87 -2.98 -8.93
N LYS A 217 -10.48 -2.20 -8.05
CA LYS A 217 -10.65 -0.74 -8.15
C LYS A 217 -10.21 -0.13 -6.83
N LEU A 218 -9.58 1.03 -6.91
CA LEU A 218 -9.31 1.92 -5.79
C LEU A 218 -9.88 3.30 -6.13
N THR A 219 -10.22 4.08 -5.11
CA THR A 219 -10.46 5.52 -5.27
C THR A 219 -9.14 6.23 -5.54
N LEU A 220 -9.21 7.45 -6.09
CA LEU A 220 -8.07 8.33 -6.31
C LEU A 220 -7.23 8.51 -5.03
N GLU A 221 -7.88 8.68 -3.89
CA GLU A 221 -7.19 8.81 -2.61
C GLU A 221 -6.49 7.51 -2.18
N MET A 222 -7.18 6.37 -2.24
CA MET A 222 -6.59 5.09 -1.84
C MET A 222 -5.42 4.70 -2.76
N LEU A 223 -5.51 4.99 -4.06
CA LEU A 223 -4.40 4.83 -5.00
C LEU A 223 -3.22 5.76 -4.66
N ALA A 224 -3.47 7.00 -4.21
CA ALA A 224 -2.43 7.91 -3.75
C ALA A 224 -1.77 7.42 -2.46
N LYS A 225 -2.55 6.94 -1.47
CA LYS A 225 -2.06 6.35 -0.20
C LYS A 225 -1.16 5.15 -0.47
N VAL A 226 -1.62 4.20 -1.29
CA VAL A 226 -0.83 3.03 -1.71
C VAL A 226 0.43 3.46 -2.47
N ALA A 227 0.38 4.49 -3.31
CA ALA A 227 1.57 5.03 -3.98
C ALA A 227 2.60 5.60 -3.00
N VAL A 228 2.18 6.36 -1.96
CA VAL A 228 3.10 6.87 -0.92
C VAL A 228 3.78 5.72 -0.18
N LEU A 229 3.03 4.70 0.23
CA LEU A 229 3.56 3.48 0.86
C LEU A 229 4.55 2.73 -0.05
N THR A 230 4.25 2.64 -1.35
CA THR A 230 5.10 1.94 -2.33
C THR A 230 6.42 2.67 -2.57
N ASP A 231 6.41 4.01 -2.55
CA ASP A 231 7.60 4.85 -2.63
C ASP A 231 8.43 4.74 -1.33
N TYR A 232 7.79 4.93 -0.17
CA TYR A 232 8.42 4.87 1.15
C TYR A 232 9.12 3.53 1.42
N TYR A 233 8.47 2.40 1.09
CA TYR A 233 9.06 1.07 1.30
C TYR A 233 9.95 0.58 0.13
N GLU A 234 10.22 1.40 -0.89
CA GLU A 234 11.06 1.03 -2.06
C GLU A 234 10.68 -0.35 -2.65
N CYS A 235 9.39 -0.55 -3.01
CA CYS A 235 8.83 -1.86 -3.40
C CYS A 235 7.95 -1.85 -4.67
N LYS A 236 8.22 -0.92 -5.59
CA LYS A 236 7.40 -0.66 -6.78
C LYS A 236 7.22 -1.87 -7.71
N GLU A 237 8.21 -2.75 -7.78
CA GLU A 237 8.21 -3.98 -8.56
C GLU A 237 7.08 -4.92 -8.14
N ALA A 238 6.83 -5.08 -6.83
CA ALA A 238 5.73 -5.90 -6.30
C ALA A 238 4.34 -5.34 -6.64
N MET A 239 4.25 -4.02 -6.87
CA MET A 239 3.02 -3.30 -7.19
C MET A 239 2.78 -3.12 -8.70
N CYS A 240 3.69 -3.63 -9.55
CA CYS A 240 3.70 -3.35 -10.99
C CYS A 240 2.41 -3.77 -11.72
N ILE A 241 1.92 -5.00 -11.49
CA ILE A 241 0.69 -5.51 -12.12
C ILE A 241 -0.55 -4.74 -11.61
N TRP A 242 -0.59 -4.45 -10.31
CA TRP A 242 -1.70 -3.76 -9.66
C TRP A 242 -1.83 -2.31 -10.09
N THR A 243 -0.69 -1.63 -10.26
CA THR A 243 -0.58 -0.28 -10.81
C THR A 243 -1.40 -0.14 -12.10
N THR A 244 -1.17 -1.02 -13.09
CA THR A 244 -1.90 -0.98 -14.37
C THR A 244 -3.41 -1.20 -14.17
N ILE A 245 -3.79 -2.22 -13.40
CA ILE A 245 -5.20 -2.56 -13.13
C ILE A 245 -5.94 -1.38 -12.50
N TRP A 246 -5.34 -0.69 -11.53
CA TRP A 246 -5.98 0.43 -10.85
C TRP A 246 -6.06 1.68 -11.71
N ILE A 247 -5.03 2.00 -12.50
CA ILE A 247 -5.03 3.16 -13.39
C ILE A 247 -6.04 2.99 -14.53
N ASP A 248 -6.15 1.80 -15.10
CA ASP A 248 -7.13 1.49 -16.16
C ASP A 248 -8.58 1.47 -15.65
N ALA A 249 -8.79 1.32 -14.34
CA ALA A 249 -10.10 1.18 -13.70
C ALA A 249 -10.53 2.37 -12.82
N LEU A 250 -9.73 3.45 -12.80
CA LEU A 250 -10.01 4.70 -12.09
C LEU A 250 -11.06 5.53 -12.85
N GLU A 251 -12.12 5.97 -12.16
CA GLU A 251 -13.29 6.62 -12.79
C GLU A 251 -13.27 8.14 -12.63
N GLU A 252 -12.57 8.61 -11.60
CA GLU A 252 -12.26 10.01 -11.35
C GLU A 252 -11.50 10.63 -12.53
N LYS A 253 -11.71 11.93 -12.74
CA LYS A 253 -11.03 12.71 -13.79
C LYS A 253 -10.04 13.66 -13.15
N ILE A 254 -9.04 14.09 -13.92
CA ILE A 254 -8.15 15.17 -13.52
C ILE A 254 -9.02 16.43 -13.35
N PRO A 255 -9.01 17.10 -12.17
CA PRO A 255 -9.76 18.33 -11.99
C PRO A 255 -9.27 19.42 -12.93
N SER A 256 -10.20 20.16 -13.52
CA SER A 256 -9.88 21.40 -14.26
C SER A 256 -9.71 22.60 -13.32
N THR A 257 -9.54 22.38 -12.01
CA THR A 257 -9.45 23.42 -10.98
C THR A 257 -8.40 23.10 -9.91
N TYR A 258 -7.70 24.13 -9.40
CA TYR A 258 -6.79 24.00 -8.25
C TYR A 258 -7.56 23.45 -7.04
N SER A 259 -7.19 22.25 -6.59
CA SER A 259 -7.97 21.45 -5.63
C SER A 259 -7.13 20.28 -5.09
N ARG A 260 -7.53 19.69 -3.95
CA ARG A 260 -6.85 18.52 -3.35
C ARG A 260 -6.66 17.38 -4.35
N ASP A 261 -7.71 17.03 -5.08
CA ASP A 261 -7.69 15.91 -6.03
C ASP A 261 -6.72 16.16 -7.19
N LEU A 262 -6.44 17.41 -7.54
CA LEU A 262 -5.41 17.77 -8.53
C LEU A 262 -4.01 17.40 -8.03
N PHE A 263 -3.78 17.46 -6.72
CA PHE A 263 -2.50 17.08 -6.09
C PHE A 263 -2.37 15.57 -5.92
N LEU A 264 -3.47 14.87 -5.64
CA LEU A 264 -3.52 13.41 -5.70
C LEU A 264 -3.19 12.94 -7.12
N TRP A 265 -3.80 13.54 -8.16
CA TRP A 265 -3.46 13.29 -9.56
C TRP A 265 -2.01 13.65 -9.92
N LEU A 266 -1.49 14.77 -9.41
CA LEU A 266 -0.10 15.18 -9.63
C LEU A 266 0.89 14.17 -9.04
N TRP A 267 0.62 13.68 -7.83
CA TRP A 267 1.42 12.63 -7.18
C TRP A 267 1.33 11.29 -7.93
N ILE A 268 0.12 10.78 -8.19
CA ILE A 268 -0.12 9.51 -8.89
C ILE A 268 0.55 9.52 -10.27
N SER A 269 0.33 10.57 -11.05
CA SER A 269 0.89 10.68 -12.41
C SER A 269 2.41 10.88 -12.43
N TRP A 270 2.98 11.51 -11.39
CA TRP A 270 4.43 11.55 -11.19
C TRP A 270 4.99 10.17 -10.81
N PHE A 271 4.46 9.54 -9.75
CA PHE A 271 4.96 8.29 -9.21
C PHE A 271 4.87 7.14 -10.23
N PHE A 272 3.71 6.98 -10.88
CA PHE A 272 3.49 5.94 -11.88
C PHE A 272 3.98 6.30 -13.31
N GLN A 273 4.59 7.48 -13.48
CA GLN A 273 5.15 7.95 -14.77
C GLN A 273 4.10 8.00 -15.90
N LEU A 274 3.02 8.75 -15.67
CA LEU A 274 1.91 8.96 -16.60
C LEU A 274 2.01 10.35 -17.27
N PRO A 275 2.78 10.50 -18.37
CA PRO A 275 3.22 11.81 -18.86
C PRO A 275 2.08 12.72 -19.36
N THR A 276 1.00 12.14 -19.88
CA THR A 276 -0.18 12.91 -20.33
C THR A 276 -0.90 13.51 -19.13
N GLN A 277 -1.22 12.68 -18.15
CA GLN A 277 -1.91 13.04 -16.92
C GLN A 277 -1.08 14.02 -16.08
N PHE A 278 0.22 13.79 -15.97
CA PHE A 278 1.15 14.69 -15.27
C PHE A 278 1.22 16.06 -15.94
N LYS A 279 1.26 16.12 -17.27
CA LYS A 279 1.22 17.38 -18.03
C LYS A 279 -0.10 18.13 -17.84
N GLU A 280 -1.23 17.43 -17.82
CA GLU A 280 -2.56 18.02 -17.61
C GLU A 280 -2.73 18.56 -16.19
N ALA A 281 -2.33 17.78 -15.17
CA ALA A 281 -2.37 18.17 -13.77
C ALA A 281 -1.44 19.37 -13.50
N THR A 282 -0.18 19.33 -13.97
CA THR A 282 0.76 20.47 -13.84
C THR A 282 0.28 21.71 -14.59
N SER A 283 -0.29 21.56 -15.80
CA SER A 283 -0.83 22.71 -16.55
C SER A 283 -1.98 23.39 -15.82
N THR A 284 -2.89 22.60 -15.22
CA THR A 284 -3.98 23.16 -14.40
C THR A 284 -3.43 23.85 -13.16
N ALA A 285 -2.54 23.18 -12.40
CA ALA A 285 -1.96 23.73 -11.18
C ALA A 285 -1.20 25.05 -11.44
N MET A 286 -0.35 25.09 -12.47
CA MET A 286 0.43 26.29 -12.83
C MET A 286 -0.41 27.44 -13.41
N SER A 287 -1.61 27.16 -13.93
CA SER A 287 -2.49 28.20 -14.51
C SER A 287 -3.46 28.81 -13.51
N GLN A 288 -3.62 28.21 -12.32
CA GLN A 288 -4.59 28.62 -11.30
C GLN A 288 -3.98 28.83 -9.90
N SER A 289 -2.71 28.49 -9.67
CA SER A 289 -2.02 28.85 -8.45
C SER A 289 -1.85 30.37 -8.35
N ASN A 290 -2.54 31.02 -7.40
CA ASN A 290 -2.44 32.46 -7.13
C ASN A 290 -1.06 32.90 -6.58
N GLY A 291 -0.17 31.95 -6.28
CA GLY A 291 1.15 32.17 -5.73
C GLY A 291 2.08 31.00 -6.01
N ARG A 292 3.03 30.75 -5.10
CA ARG A 292 3.85 29.55 -5.14
C ARG A 292 3.04 28.37 -4.60
N ILE A 293 3.16 27.21 -5.21
CA ILE A 293 2.61 25.98 -4.63
C ILE A 293 3.48 25.57 -3.44
N HIS A 294 2.89 25.55 -2.24
CA HIS A 294 3.57 25.21 -0.99
C HIS A 294 3.28 23.76 -0.57
N ASN A 295 4.30 23.09 0.00
CA ASN A 295 4.25 21.78 0.68
C ASN A 295 3.68 20.55 -0.05
N GLY A 296 3.00 20.68 -1.19
CA GLY A 296 2.46 19.56 -1.97
C GLY A 296 1.40 18.72 -1.22
N LEU A 297 0.73 19.33 -0.23
CA LEU A 297 -0.14 18.65 0.75
C LEU A 297 0.55 17.51 1.51
N GLY A 298 1.88 17.58 1.69
CA GLY A 298 2.66 16.51 2.34
C GLY A 298 2.91 15.26 1.48
N LEU A 299 2.46 15.25 0.22
CA LEU A 299 2.74 14.16 -0.73
C LEU A 299 4.22 14.17 -1.14
N PRO A 300 4.86 13.03 -1.50
CA PRO A 300 6.28 12.95 -1.86
C PRO A 300 6.67 13.57 -3.22
N ILE A 301 6.00 14.64 -3.63
CA ILE A 301 6.20 15.33 -4.91
C ILE A 301 7.53 16.11 -4.88
N PRO A 302 8.55 15.75 -5.69
CA PRO A 302 9.88 16.32 -5.53
C PRO A 302 9.98 17.83 -5.86
N ASP A 303 10.84 18.57 -5.16
CA ASP A 303 11.12 20.02 -5.35
C ASP A 303 11.28 20.47 -6.81
N LYS A 304 11.83 19.60 -7.67
CA LYS A 304 12.02 19.86 -9.11
C LYS A 304 10.69 20.01 -9.87
N VAL A 305 9.59 19.46 -9.36
CA VAL A 305 8.21 19.63 -9.85
C VAL A 305 7.59 20.89 -9.22
N MET A 306 7.76 21.07 -7.91
CA MET A 306 7.17 22.16 -7.12
C MET A 306 7.82 23.54 -7.37
N GLY A 307 8.98 23.55 -8.01
CA GLY A 307 9.73 24.76 -8.37
C GLY A 307 10.68 25.22 -7.26
N LYS A 308 11.93 25.50 -7.65
CA LYS A 308 12.96 26.03 -6.73
C LYS A 308 12.53 27.37 -6.13
N PRO A 309 12.92 27.67 -4.88
CA PRO A 309 12.74 29.01 -4.32
C PRO A 309 13.47 30.03 -5.20
N ARG A 310 12.77 31.06 -5.68
CA ARG A 310 13.43 32.27 -6.17
C ARG A 310 14.20 32.85 -4.98
N ARG A 311 15.53 32.90 -5.08
CA ARG A 311 16.34 33.69 -4.15
C ARG A 311 15.91 35.14 -4.30
N THR A 312 15.22 35.68 -3.29
CA THR A 312 15.11 37.13 -3.14
C THR A 312 16.52 37.65 -2.96
N LEU A 313 17.03 38.37 -3.97
CA LEU A 313 18.21 39.19 -3.78
C LEU A 313 17.81 40.28 -2.78
N ASN A 314 18.26 40.15 -1.54
CA ASN A 314 18.15 41.21 -0.56
C ASN A 314 18.98 42.38 -1.08
N VAL A 315 18.30 43.34 -1.72
CA VAL A 315 18.90 44.62 -2.10
C VAL A 315 19.19 45.35 -0.81
N LEU A 316 20.45 45.29 -0.38
CA LEU A 316 20.95 46.09 0.73
C LEU A 316 20.84 47.57 0.34
N SER A 317 19.85 48.25 0.89
CA SER A 317 19.81 49.71 0.90
C SER A 317 20.93 50.22 1.79
N LEU A 318 21.83 51.00 1.19
CA LEU A 318 22.81 51.83 1.89
C LEU A 318 22.14 53.02 2.59
#